data_AF-A0A8C7CM31-F1
#
_entry.id   AF-A0A8C7CM31-F1
#
_cell.length_a   1.000
_cell.length_b   1.000
_cell.length_c   1.000
_cell.angle_alpha   90.00
_cell.angle_beta   90.00
_cell.angle_gamma   90.00
#
_symmetry.space_group_name_H-M   'P 1'
#
loop_
_entity.id
_entity.type
_entity.pdbx_description
1 polymer ?
#
loop_
_entity_poly.entity_id
_entity_poly.type
_entity_poly.pdbx_seq_one_letter_code
_entity_poly.pdbx_strand_id
1 'polypeptide(L)'
;MCALNHYDSCRFRDGRGLQFLLSTQMEDLTKSQKSVQDAVKRLEGTPSEAVIEETVLCHLRPVRLPLNNCVFCKADELFTDYESKLFSHTVKGQTAIFEEMIEDEEGLVDDRLPTTSRGLWAVLHEYWMVLRNNVSAIDELGMATERLRVRLPDEPKPKVPVLHIIEPHEVDQNRVKLLNDRAVAKSQLQKKLGQFLYLSNLEKSQDKETGGLNPEPCPICARPLGQEWAVLTCGHCFCNECIAIIVEQYSVGSGTRRRAIKCAICRQTTSHAEISYVFTTQTDNQGTDIPVKGSHSTKVEAVVRTLKKIQLTDPGAKCLVFSTWQCVLDIIAKALFDNNMEFSQINGIHKFQENLCSFKYEEKINILLLPLHTGSNGLNIIEATHVLLVEPILNPAHELQAIGRVHRIGQTKPTYVHRFLIKSTIEERMQAMLKTAEKSFIK
;
A
#
# COMPACT_ATOMS: atom_id res chain seq x y z
N MET A 1 9.85 41.11 -10.13
CA MET A 1 8.81 41.91 -10.82
C MET A 1 7.42 41.37 -10.51
N CYS A 2 6.50 42.15 -9.94
CA CYS A 2 5.12 41.73 -9.72
C CYS A 2 4.42 41.47 -11.06
N ALA A 3 4.03 40.23 -11.32
CA ALA A 3 3.17 39.89 -12.44
C ALA A 3 1.79 40.54 -12.22
N LEU A 4 1.54 41.66 -12.89
CA LEU A 4 0.23 42.30 -12.88
C LEU A 4 -0.79 41.34 -13.51
N ASN A 5 -1.82 40.97 -12.75
CA ASN A 5 -2.92 40.18 -13.26
C ASN A 5 -3.57 40.91 -14.45
N HIS A 6 -4.15 40.15 -15.39
CA HIS A 6 -4.80 40.67 -16.61
C HIS A 6 -5.92 41.71 -16.34
N TYR A 7 -6.38 41.81 -15.09
CA TYR A 7 -7.34 42.82 -14.58
C TYR A 7 -6.69 44.16 -14.20
N ASP A 8 -5.45 44.15 -13.71
CA ASP A 8 -4.71 45.36 -13.28
C ASP A 8 -4.03 46.08 -14.45
N SER A 9 -3.80 45.40 -15.58
CA SER A 9 -3.29 46.01 -16.81
C SER A 9 -4.21 47.09 -17.39
N CYS A 10 -5.49 47.09 -17.00
CA CYS A 10 -6.47 48.10 -17.42
C CYS A 10 -6.53 49.33 -16.48
N ARG A 11 -5.80 49.32 -15.35
CA ARG A 11 -5.89 50.36 -14.30
C ARG A 11 -4.93 51.54 -14.49
N PHE A 12 -4.01 51.47 -15.45
CA PHE A 12 -3.11 52.57 -15.78
C PHE A 12 -3.04 52.77 -17.30
N ARG A 13 -2.71 54.00 -17.75
CA ARG A 13 -2.65 54.37 -19.17
C ARG A 13 -1.29 54.94 -19.59
N ASP A 14 -0.45 55.29 -18.63
CA ASP A 14 0.86 55.89 -18.81
C ASP A 14 1.83 55.46 -17.69
N GLY A 15 3.12 55.77 -17.84
CA GLY A 15 4.14 55.39 -16.86
C GLY A 15 3.93 56.00 -15.47
N ARG A 16 3.30 57.18 -15.38
CA ARG A 16 2.96 57.81 -14.09
C ARG A 16 1.81 57.09 -13.38
N GLY A 17 0.80 56.65 -14.13
CA GLY A 17 -0.28 55.82 -13.60
C GLY A 17 0.23 54.48 -13.07
N LEU A 18 1.18 53.85 -13.78
CA LEU A 18 1.83 52.62 -13.30
C LEU A 18 2.62 52.86 -12.01
N GLN A 19 3.40 53.94 -11.94
CA GLN A 19 4.16 54.31 -10.75
C GLN A 19 3.24 54.52 -9.54
N PHE A 20 2.12 55.23 -9.70
CA PHE A 20 1.13 55.44 -8.64
C PHE A 20 0.47 54.12 -8.18
N LEU A 21 0.11 53.26 -9.12
CA LEU A 21 -0.50 51.96 -8.83
C LEU A 21 0.45 51.06 -8.04
N LEU A 22 1.72 50.96 -8.44
CA LEU A 22 2.72 50.16 -7.76
C LEU A 22 3.03 50.70 -6.36
N SER A 23 3.18 52.02 -6.19
CA SER A 23 3.37 52.63 -4.86
C SER A 23 2.21 52.31 -3.92
N THR A 24 0.97 52.42 -4.40
CA THR A 24 -0.24 52.12 -3.60
C THR A 24 -0.28 50.64 -3.22
N GLN A 25 -0.01 49.74 -4.16
CA GLN A 25 0.04 48.29 -3.89
C GLN A 25 1.14 47.92 -2.90
N MET A 26 2.30 48.56 -2.95
CA MET A 26 3.39 48.34 -1.99
C MET A 26 3.04 48.85 -0.60
N GLU A 27 2.38 50.00 -0.47
CA GLU A 27 1.88 50.53 0.80
C GLU A 27 0.83 49.59 1.43
N ASP A 28 -0.11 49.10 0.64
CA ASP A 28 -1.14 48.14 1.07
C ASP A 28 -0.52 46.80 1.51
N LEU A 29 0.48 46.30 0.77
CA LEU A 29 1.22 45.09 1.13
C LEU A 29 1.94 45.25 2.48
N THR A 30 2.65 46.36 2.67
CA THR A 30 3.39 46.68 3.91
C THR A 30 2.44 46.80 5.11
N LYS A 31 1.27 47.42 4.91
CA LYS A 31 0.23 47.54 5.93
C LYS A 31 -0.35 46.18 6.33
N SER A 32 -0.57 45.31 5.34
CA SER A 32 -1.11 43.95 5.56
C SER A 32 -0.09 43.08 6.31
N GLN A 33 1.18 43.13 5.91
CA GLN A 33 2.30 42.48 6.59
C GLN A 33 2.39 42.89 8.07
N LYS A 34 2.36 44.20 8.36
CA LYS A 34 2.39 44.70 9.74
C LYS A 34 1.19 44.24 10.56
N SER A 35 0.01 44.20 9.95
CA SER A 35 -1.23 43.75 10.60
C SER A 35 -1.14 42.27 11.00
N VAL A 36 -0.58 41.42 10.13
CA VAL A 36 -0.34 40.00 10.41
C VAL A 36 0.70 39.83 11.52
N GLN A 37 1.83 40.54 11.46
CA GLN A 37 2.85 40.51 12.51
C GLN A 37 2.28 40.90 13.88
N ASP A 38 1.51 41.99 13.94
CA ASP A 38 0.88 42.45 15.17
C ASP A 38 -0.17 41.44 15.67
N ALA A 39 -0.88 40.76 14.78
CA ALA A 39 -1.84 39.71 15.15
C ALA A 39 -1.15 38.49 15.75
N VAL A 40 -0.08 38.00 15.11
CA VAL A 40 0.70 36.87 15.63
C VAL A 40 1.33 37.22 16.97
N LYS A 41 1.91 38.42 17.09
CA LYS A 41 2.51 38.92 18.34
C LYS A 41 1.51 38.97 19.50
N ARG A 42 0.24 39.29 19.24
CA ARG A 42 -0.83 39.27 20.25
C ARG A 42 -1.20 37.87 20.72
N LEU A 43 -0.90 36.83 19.93
CA LEU A 43 -1.18 35.43 20.24
C LEU A 43 0.00 34.76 20.96
N GLU A 44 1.14 35.44 21.11
CA GLU A 44 2.32 34.90 21.78
C GLU A 44 2.10 34.74 23.28
N GLY A 45 2.77 33.73 23.84
CA GLY A 45 2.73 33.42 25.27
C GLY A 45 1.72 32.33 25.61
N THR A 46 1.49 32.16 26.91
CA THR A 46 0.52 31.17 27.40
C THR A 46 -0.90 31.71 27.20
N PRO A 47 -1.77 31.00 26.45
CA PRO A 47 -3.13 31.44 26.22
C PRO A 47 -3.91 31.46 27.54
N SER A 48 -4.74 32.50 27.74
CA SER A 48 -5.63 32.56 28.89
C SER A 48 -6.79 31.56 28.75
N GLU A 49 -7.40 31.19 29.87
CA GLU A 49 -8.53 30.25 29.90
C GLU A 49 -9.70 30.72 29.01
N ALA A 50 -10.01 32.01 29.02
CA ALA A 50 -11.04 32.59 28.16
C ALA A 50 -10.75 32.41 26.65
N VAL A 51 -9.47 32.53 26.25
CA VAL A 51 -9.06 32.32 24.85
C VAL A 51 -9.18 30.85 24.47
N ILE A 52 -8.85 29.94 25.38
CA ILE A 52 -9.01 28.50 25.16
C ILE A 52 -10.50 28.17 24.99
N GLU A 53 -11.37 28.62 25.89
CA GLU A 53 -12.81 28.38 25.82
C GLU A 53 -13.43 28.96 24.53
N GLU A 54 -13.08 30.19 24.16
CA GLU A 54 -13.54 30.81 22.92
C GLU A 54 -13.11 29.98 21.70
N THR A 55 -11.86 29.52 21.68
CA THR A 55 -11.30 28.71 20.58
C THR A 55 -11.98 27.35 20.48
N VAL A 56 -12.24 26.71 21.62
CA VAL A 56 -12.93 25.42 21.72
C VAL A 56 -14.33 25.51 21.14
N LEU A 57 -15.11 26.51 21.57
CA LEU A 57 -16.47 26.74 21.08
C LEU A 57 -16.50 27.18 19.62
N CYS A 58 -15.44 27.85 19.16
CA CYS A 58 -15.35 28.37 17.81
C CYS A 58 -15.10 27.27 16.77
N HIS A 59 -14.03 26.47 16.90
CA HIS A 59 -13.61 25.58 15.82
C HIS A 59 -13.04 24.22 16.24
N LEU A 60 -12.74 23.98 17.52
CA LEU A 60 -12.30 22.63 17.96
C LEU A 60 -13.49 21.71 18.21
N ARG A 61 -14.48 22.18 18.98
CA ARG A 61 -15.69 21.43 19.33
C ARG A 61 -16.95 22.30 19.17
N PRO A 62 -17.21 22.85 17.98
CA PRO A 62 -18.39 23.66 17.75
C PRO A 62 -19.68 22.83 17.85
N VAL A 63 -20.76 23.44 18.34
CA VAL A 63 -22.07 22.80 18.47
C VAL A 63 -22.66 22.42 17.10
N ARG A 64 -22.35 23.17 16.03
CA ARG A 64 -22.84 22.88 14.68
C ARG A 64 -21.73 23.03 13.64
N LEU A 65 -21.51 24.26 13.23
CA LEU A 65 -20.48 24.64 12.26
C LEU A 65 -19.44 25.51 12.98
N PRO A 66 -18.19 25.51 12.50
CA PRO A 66 -17.19 26.44 13.00
C PRO A 66 -17.69 27.88 12.92
N LEU A 67 -17.55 28.64 14.02
CA LEU A 67 -17.98 30.04 14.09
C LEU A 67 -17.00 30.99 13.41
N ASN A 68 -15.75 30.55 13.22
CA ASN A 68 -14.65 31.30 12.60
C ASN A 68 -14.42 32.71 13.17
N ASN A 69 -14.72 32.93 14.46
CA ASN A 69 -14.69 34.27 15.08
C ASN A 69 -13.68 34.41 16.23
N CYS A 70 -13.00 33.32 16.63
CA CYS A 70 -11.99 33.39 17.68
C CYS A 70 -10.76 34.18 17.25
N VAL A 71 -9.90 34.54 18.20
CA VAL A 71 -8.65 35.29 17.96
C VAL A 71 -7.73 34.63 16.90
N PHE A 72 -7.71 33.30 16.83
CA PHE A 72 -6.93 32.57 15.83
C PHE A 72 -7.56 32.65 14.43
N CYS A 73 -8.88 32.49 14.30
CA CYS A 73 -9.58 32.61 13.01
C CYS A 73 -9.52 34.04 12.47
N LYS A 74 -9.61 35.05 13.33
CA LYS A 74 -9.42 36.44 12.94
C LYS A 74 -8.00 36.72 12.45
N ALA A 75 -6.99 36.09 13.04
CA ALA A 75 -5.63 36.16 12.53
C ALA A 75 -5.50 35.47 11.17
N ASP A 76 -6.16 34.32 10.98
CA ASP A 76 -6.21 33.58 9.71
C ASP A 76 -6.84 34.40 8.56
N GLU A 77 -7.89 35.18 8.85
CA GLU A 77 -8.48 36.13 7.88
C GLU A 77 -7.46 37.20 7.44
N LEU A 78 -6.61 37.69 8.35
CA LEU A 78 -5.54 38.63 8.02
C LEU A 78 -4.44 37.96 7.18
N PHE A 79 -4.11 36.69 7.47
CA PHE A 79 -3.21 35.90 6.63
C PHE A 79 -3.76 35.73 5.22
N THR A 80 -5.06 35.42 5.09
CA THR A 80 -5.74 35.25 3.79
C THR A 80 -5.73 36.56 2.98
N ASP A 81 -6.03 37.69 3.62
CA ASP A 81 -5.97 39.01 2.97
C ASP A 81 -4.54 39.35 2.52
N TYR A 82 -3.54 39.08 3.36
CA TYR A 82 -2.14 39.32 3.01
C TYR A 82 -1.66 38.38 1.88
N GLU A 83 -2.05 37.10 1.93
CA GLU A 83 -1.74 36.10 0.89
C GLU A 83 -2.29 36.52 -0.47
N SER A 84 -3.53 37.03 -0.53
CA SER A 84 -4.17 37.48 -1.77
C SER A 84 -3.44 38.65 -2.46
N LYS A 85 -2.69 39.44 -1.68
CA LYS A 85 -1.89 40.58 -2.16
C LYS A 85 -0.46 40.17 -2.51
N LEU A 86 0.06 39.13 -1.83
CA LEU A 86 1.43 38.65 -1.97
C LEU A 86 1.60 37.65 -3.12
N PHE A 87 0.55 36.87 -3.40
CA PHE A 87 0.54 35.86 -4.46
C PHE A 87 -0.53 36.21 -5.50
N SER A 88 -0.20 36.06 -6.79
CA SER A 88 -1.22 36.14 -7.83
C SER A 88 -2.16 34.95 -7.71
N HIS A 89 -3.48 35.19 -7.70
CA HIS A 89 -4.47 34.12 -7.70
C HIS A 89 -4.27 33.17 -8.89
N THR A 90 -3.62 32.03 -8.68
CA THR A 90 -3.63 30.93 -9.65
C THR A 90 -4.98 30.22 -9.57
N VAL A 91 -5.66 30.20 -10.71
CA VAL A 91 -6.97 29.56 -10.87
C VAL A 91 -6.83 28.04 -10.75
N LYS A 92 -7.62 27.46 -9.84
CA LYS A 92 -7.98 26.03 -9.73
C LYS A 92 -6.84 25.02 -9.47
N GLY A 93 -6.67 24.66 -8.20
CA GLY A 93 -6.41 23.28 -7.80
C GLY A 93 -4.96 22.80 -7.82
N GLN A 94 -4.00 23.68 -8.06
CA GLN A 94 -2.58 23.40 -7.80
C GLN A 94 -2.06 24.43 -6.82
N THR A 95 -1.89 24.03 -5.56
CA THR A 95 -0.91 24.63 -4.67
C THR A 95 0.43 24.45 -5.36
N ALA A 96 0.93 25.49 -6.02
CA ALA A 96 2.28 25.48 -6.54
C ALA A 96 3.20 25.21 -5.34
N ILE A 97 3.80 24.03 -5.37
CA ILE A 97 4.88 23.65 -4.47
C ILE A 97 5.97 24.71 -4.65
N PHE A 98 6.52 25.14 -3.52
CA PHE A 98 7.64 26.08 -3.33
C PHE A 98 8.81 25.88 -4.32
N GLU A 99 8.66 26.36 -5.55
CA GLU A 99 9.73 26.32 -6.53
C GLU A 99 9.63 27.57 -7.40
N GLU A 100 10.47 28.56 -7.09
CA GLU A 100 11.26 29.28 -8.08
C GLU A 100 12.25 30.21 -7.35
N MET A 101 13.54 29.96 -7.57
CA MET A 101 14.59 30.95 -7.38
C MET A 101 14.28 32.10 -8.34
N ILE A 102 14.25 33.35 -7.87
CA ILE A 102 14.03 34.50 -8.74
C ILE A 102 15.40 35.00 -9.19
N GLU A 103 15.64 35.06 -10.51
CA GLU A 103 16.80 35.75 -11.07
C GLU A 103 16.55 37.27 -11.02
N ASP A 104 17.31 37.99 -10.20
CA ASP A 104 17.39 39.46 -10.21
C ASP A 104 18.73 39.91 -10.85
N GLU A 105 18.86 41.19 -11.22
CA GLU A 105 20.07 41.75 -11.88
C GLU A 105 21.37 41.60 -11.06
N GLU A 106 21.27 41.26 -9.76
CA GLU A 106 22.40 41.02 -8.84
C GLU A 106 22.63 39.52 -8.51
N GLY A 107 21.82 38.60 -9.04
CA GLY A 107 21.97 37.14 -8.86
C GLY A 107 20.67 36.39 -8.54
N LEU A 108 20.80 35.07 -8.33
CA LEU A 108 19.70 34.18 -7.92
C LEU A 108 19.33 34.42 -6.43
N VAL A 109 18.14 34.94 -6.16
CA VAL A 109 17.62 35.16 -4.81
C VAL A 109 16.70 33.99 -4.42
N ASP A 110 16.99 33.33 -3.30
CA ASP A 110 16.10 32.32 -2.72
C ASP A 110 14.91 33.02 -2.06
N ASP A 111 13.76 32.98 -2.72
CA ASP A 111 12.51 33.61 -2.29
C ASP A 111 11.92 33.00 -0.99
N ARG A 112 12.52 31.92 -0.48
CA ARG A 112 12.17 31.29 0.81
C ARG A 112 12.88 31.90 2.01
N LEU A 113 13.86 32.78 1.79
CA LEU A 113 14.58 33.42 2.90
C LEU A 113 13.62 34.29 3.74
N PRO A 114 13.69 34.26 5.08
CA PRO A 114 12.84 35.09 5.95
C PRO A 114 12.98 36.60 5.71
N THR A 115 14.00 37.02 4.96
CA THR A 115 14.25 38.40 4.53
C THR A 115 13.35 38.85 3.37
N THR A 116 12.71 37.92 2.65
CA THR A 116 11.71 38.24 1.62
C THR A 116 10.31 38.29 2.25
N SER A 117 9.39 39.04 1.64
CA SER A 117 8.00 39.11 2.10
C SER A 117 7.31 37.73 2.08
N ARG A 118 7.68 36.86 1.12
CA ARG A 118 7.15 35.50 0.99
C ARG A 118 7.72 34.53 2.02
N GLY A 119 9.04 34.54 2.24
CA GLY A 119 9.66 33.74 3.30
C GLY A 119 9.18 34.18 4.69
N LEU A 120 9.03 35.48 4.92
CA LEU A 120 8.47 35.99 6.17
C LEU A 120 7.01 35.55 6.39
N TRP A 121 6.16 35.62 5.35
CA TRP A 121 4.79 35.11 5.44
C TRP A 121 4.76 33.63 5.84
N ALA A 122 5.60 32.80 5.20
CA ALA A 122 5.67 31.37 5.48
C ALA A 122 6.06 31.09 6.95
N VAL A 123 7.10 31.76 7.44
CA VAL A 123 7.56 31.62 8.84
C VAL A 123 6.50 32.11 9.83
N LEU A 124 5.85 33.25 9.55
CA LEU A 124 4.78 33.78 10.42
C LEU A 124 3.57 32.86 10.46
N HIS A 125 3.18 32.30 9.32
CA HIS A 125 2.05 31.38 9.23
C HIS A 125 2.35 30.06 9.95
N GLU A 126 3.56 29.52 9.79
CA GLU A 126 4.00 28.33 10.54
C GLU A 126 3.98 28.58 12.05
N TYR A 127 4.50 29.74 12.49
CA TYR A 127 4.50 30.09 13.91
C TYR A 127 3.07 30.28 14.47
N TRP A 128 2.17 30.93 13.72
CA TRP A 128 0.76 31.01 14.07
C TRP A 128 0.11 29.62 14.19
N MET A 129 0.42 28.70 13.28
CA MET A 129 -0.06 27.31 13.36
C MET A 129 0.43 26.60 14.62
N VAL A 130 1.68 26.82 15.04
CA VAL A 130 2.20 26.26 16.30
C VAL A 130 1.43 26.81 17.51
N LEU A 131 1.18 28.12 17.56
CA LEU A 131 0.40 28.74 18.64
C LEU A 131 -1.04 28.18 18.69
N ARG A 132 -1.67 28.02 17.52
CA ARG A 132 -3.00 27.43 17.39
C ARG A 132 -3.02 25.97 17.85
N ASN A 133 -2.05 25.16 17.42
CA ASN A 133 -1.94 23.75 17.78
C ASN A 133 -1.68 23.56 19.28
N ASN A 134 -0.97 24.50 19.93
CA ASN A 134 -0.79 24.48 21.37
C ASN A 134 -2.14 24.56 22.12
N VAL A 135 -3.05 25.44 21.69
CA VAL A 135 -4.40 25.53 22.27
C VAL A 135 -5.19 24.24 22.02
N SER A 136 -5.10 23.67 20.81
CA SER A 136 -5.72 22.37 20.50
C SER A 136 -5.20 21.26 21.43
N ALA A 137 -3.89 21.19 21.66
CA ALA A 137 -3.27 20.20 22.54
C ALA A 137 -3.73 20.36 24.01
N ILE A 138 -3.93 21.60 24.46
CA ILE A 138 -4.47 21.86 25.81
C ILE A 138 -5.91 21.34 25.94
N ASP A 139 -6.78 21.59 24.94
CA ASP A 139 -8.15 21.04 24.92
C ASP A 139 -8.13 19.50 24.88
N GLU A 140 -7.25 18.90 24.07
CA GLU A 140 -7.08 17.45 23.99
C GLU A 140 -6.65 16.83 25.33
N LEU A 141 -5.70 17.46 26.03
CA LEU A 141 -5.28 17.02 27.37
C LEU A 141 -6.42 17.14 28.38
N GLY A 142 -7.19 18.24 28.34
CA GLY A 142 -8.40 18.38 29.15
C GLY A 142 -9.39 17.26 28.88
N MET A 143 -9.69 16.99 27.62
CA MET A 143 -10.62 15.94 27.20
C MET A 143 -10.14 14.53 27.49
N ALA A 144 -8.82 14.28 27.50
CA ALA A 144 -8.27 12.97 27.84
C ALA A 144 -8.47 12.60 29.32
N THR A 145 -8.55 13.59 30.22
CA THR A 145 -8.77 13.36 31.67
C THR A 145 -10.24 13.31 32.07
N GLU A 146 -11.14 13.73 31.19
CA GLU A 146 -12.58 13.71 31.40
C GLU A 146 -13.13 12.29 31.43
N ARG A 147 -14.11 12.07 32.32
CA ARG A 147 -14.69 10.73 32.55
C ARG A 147 -16.16 10.73 32.16
N LEU A 148 -16.62 9.56 31.71
CA LEU A 148 -18.03 9.33 31.47
C LEU A 148 -18.82 9.59 32.76
N ARG A 149 -19.74 10.54 32.70
CA ARG A 149 -20.67 10.85 33.79
C ARG A 149 -22.11 10.75 33.31
N VAL A 150 -23.01 10.40 34.23
CA VAL A 150 -24.45 10.42 33.95
C VAL A 150 -24.96 11.85 34.09
N ARG A 151 -25.80 12.31 33.17
CA ARG A 151 -26.43 13.64 33.24
C ARG A 151 -27.27 13.77 34.51
N LEU A 152 -27.13 14.89 35.22
CA LEU A 152 -27.96 15.17 36.40
C LEU A 152 -29.40 15.51 36.00
N PRO A 153 -30.42 15.24 36.83
CA PRO A 153 -31.82 15.54 36.50
C PRO A 153 -32.08 17.01 36.15
N ASP A 154 -31.44 17.91 36.88
CA ASP A 154 -31.63 19.38 36.76
C ASP A 154 -30.72 20.03 35.70
N GLU A 155 -29.83 19.26 35.07
CA GLU A 155 -28.92 19.77 34.05
C GLU A 155 -29.66 19.92 32.71
N PRO A 156 -29.59 21.10 32.04
CA PRO A 156 -30.27 21.28 30.77
C PRO A 156 -29.76 20.26 29.75
N LYS A 157 -30.68 19.59 29.05
CA LYS A 157 -30.29 18.63 28.01
C LYS A 157 -29.47 19.36 26.93
N PRO A 158 -28.23 18.95 26.67
CA PRO A 158 -27.41 19.63 25.68
C PRO A 158 -28.07 19.46 24.31
N LYS A 159 -28.07 20.54 23.50
CA LYS A 159 -28.65 20.53 22.14
C LYS A 159 -27.93 19.56 21.20
N VAL A 160 -26.72 19.13 21.57
CA VAL A 160 -25.83 18.23 20.83
C VAL A 160 -25.27 17.21 21.81
N PRO A 161 -25.11 15.94 21.41
CA PRO A 161 -24.53 14.92 22.26
C PRO A 161 -23.12 15.32 22.70
N VAL A 162 -22.90 15.41 24.01
CA VAL A 162 -21.57 15.62 24.59
C VAL A 162 -20.95 14.25 24.84
N LEU A 163 -19.77 13.99 24.27
CA LEU A 163 -19.15 12.65 24.21
C LEU A 163 -19.01 11.97 25.58
N HIS A 164 -18.75 12.73 26.64
CA HIS A 164 -18.51 12.22 27.99
C HIS A 164 -19.76 12.25 28.91
N ILE A 165 -20.93 12.67 28.41
CA ILE A 165 -22.18 12.71 29.18
C ILE A 165 -23.13 11.65 28.64
N ILE A 166 -23.57 10.75 29.51
CA ILE A 166 -24.49 9.66 29.17
C ILE A 166 -25.87 9.94 29.79
N GLU A 167 -26.95 9.70 29.05
CA GLU A 167 -28.29 9.77 29.63
C GLU A 167 -28.57 8.57 30.56
N PRO A 168 -29.37 8.73 31.63
CA PRO A 168 -29.59 7.66 32.61
C PRO A 168 -30.06 6.32 32.02
N HIS A 169 -30.84 6.35 30.95
CA HIS A 169 -31.37 5.16 30.27
C HIS A 169 -30.38 4.50 29.30
N GLU A 170 -29.29 5.18 28.93
CA GLU A 170 -28.28 4.70 27.98
C GLU A 170 -27.10 4.00 28.67
N VAL A 171 -27.07 3.99 30.01
CA VAL A 171 -25.96 3.45 30.80
C VAL A 171 -25.70 1.98 30.48
N ASP A 172 -26.74 1.15 30.50
CA ASP A 172 -26.61 -0.28 30.24
C ASP A 172 -26.20 -0.56 28.77
N GLN A 173 -26.74 0.21 27.83
CA GLN A 173 -26.39 0.11 26.42
C GLN A 173 -24.90 0.45 26.20
N ASN A 174 -24.42 1.54 26.79
CA ASN A 174 -23.01 1.93 26.71
C ASN A 174 -22.10 0.89 27.38
N ARG A 175 -22.52 0.33 28.52
CA ARG A 175 -21.78 -0.74 29.21
C ARG A 175 -21.60 -1.97 28.32
N VAL A 176 -22.67 -2.45 27.71
CA VAL A 176 -22.62 -3.62 26.81
C VAL A 176 -21.74 -3.33 25.60
N LYS A 177 -21.86 -2.13 25.01
CA LYS A 177 -21.01 -1.69 23.89
C LYS A 177 -19.52 -1.74 24.25
N LEU A 178 -19.12 -1.11 25.35
CA LEU A 178 -17.71 -1.09 25.79
C LEU A 178 -17.18 -2.49 26.14
N LEU A 179 -18.01 -3.37 26.71
CA LEU A 179 -17.61 -4.76 26.97
C LEU A 179 -17.34 -5.55 25.69
N ASN A 180 -18.15 -5.35 24.66
CA ASN A 180 -17.97 -5.96 23.35
C ASN A 180 -16.72 -5.40 22.64
N ASP A 181 -16.56 -4.07 22.65
CA ASP A 181 -15.39 -3.40 22.06
C ASP A 181 -14.10 -3.91 22.71
N ARG A 182 -14.08 -4.04 24.05
CA ARG A 182 -12.96 -4.63 24.78
C ARG A 182 -12.66 -6.07 24.33
N ALA A 183 -13.69 -6.90 24.14
CA ALA A 183 -13.50 -8.29 23.72
C ALA A 183 -12.91 -8.38 22.31
N VAL A 184 -13.42 -7.57 21.38
CA VAL A 184 -12.92 -7.49 20.00
C VAL A 184 -11.48 -6.96 19.96
N ALA A 185 -11.22 -5.85 20.64
CA ALA A 185 -9.89 -5.24 20.69
C ALA A 185 -8.85 -6.19 21.31
N LYS A 186 -9.21 -6.91 22.38
CA LYS A 186 -8.32 -7.91 23.00
C LYS A 186 -7.97 -9.05 22.03
N SER A 187 -8.95 -9.56 21.30
CA SER A 187 -8.72 -10.60 20.28
C SER A 187 -7.85 -10.09 19.13
N GLN A 188 -8.09 -8.86 18.66
CA GLN A 188 -7.28 -8.24 17.61
C GLN A 188 -5.83 -8.00 18.06
N LEU A 189 -5.64 -7.44 19.27
CA LEU A 189 -4.32 -7.22 19.85
C LEU A 189 -3.55 -8.53 19.95
N GLN A 190 -4.19 -9.61 20.42
CA GLN A 190 -3.54 -10.92 20.52
C GLN A 190 -3.09 -11.45 19.14
N LYS A 191 -3.91 -11.30 18.09
CA LYS A 191 -3.50 -11.65 16.72
C LYS A 191 -2.32 -10.80 16.24
N LYS A 192 -2.32 -9.50 16.53
CA LYS A 192 -1.23 -8.59 16.15
C LYS A 192 0.07 -8.88 16.89
N LEU A 193 0.00 -9.21 18.18
CA LEU A 193 1.15 -9.67 18.95
C LEU A 193 1.70 -11.00 18.41
N GLY A 194 0.83 -11.92 17.99
CA GLY A 194 1.25 -13.15 17.31
C GLY A 194 1.99 -12.90 16.00
N GLN A 195 1.49 -11.97 15.17
CA GLN A 195 2.15 -11.53 13.94
C GLN A 195 3.50 -10.86 14.23
N PHE A 196 3.57 -10.00 15.25
CA PHE A 196 4.80 -9.35 15.67
C PHE A 196 5.85 -10.36 16.16
N LEU A 197 5.43 -11.32 16.99
CA LEU A 197 6.31 -12.40 17.48
C LEU A 197 6.86 -13.23 16.31
N TYR A 198 6.01 -13.56 15.33
CA TYR A 198 6.43 -14.25 14.12
C TYR A 198 7.50 -13.47 13.34
N LEU A 199 7.28 -12.18 13.09
CA LEU A 199 8.24 -11.33 12.38
C LEU A 199 9.57 -11.19 13.15
N SER A 200 9.50 -11.02 14.48
CA SER A 200 10.68 -10.95 15.33
C SER A 200 11.48 -12.26 15.33
N ASN A 201 10.80 -13.41 15.28
CA ASN A 201 11.46 -14.71 15.18
C ASN A 201 12.06 -14.94 13.79
N LEU A 202 11.43 -14.44 12.72
CA LEU A 202 12.02 -14.47 11.38
C LEU A 202 13.29 -13.62 11.31
N GLU A 203 13.29 -12.42 11.86
CA GLU A 203 14.47 -11.55 11.91
C GLU A 203 15.66 -12.26 12.60
N LYS A 204 15.43 -12.85 13.77
CA LYS A 204 16.45 -13.67 14.47
C LYS A 204 16.94 -14.87 13.65
N SER A 205 16.05 -15.52 12.90
CA SER A 205 16.44 -16.65 12.06
C SER A 205 17.28 -16.22 10.84
N GLN A 206 17.10 -14.99 10.37
CA GLN A 206 17.85 -14.40 9.24
C GLN A 206 19.23 -13.87 9.66
N ASP A 207 19.57 -13.87 10.95
CA ASP A 207 20.94 -13.62 11.40
C ASP A 207 21.87 -14.67 10.77
N LYS A 208 22.88 -14.18 10.05
CA LYS A 208 23.82 -14.97 9.24
C LYS A 208 24.58 -16.04 10.03
N GLU A 209 24.58 -15.95 11.35
CA GLU A 209 25.27 -16.87 12.26
C GLU A 209 24.46 -18.15 12.55
N THR A 210 23.12 -18.09 12.55
CA THR A 210 22.25 -19.25 12.86
C THR A 210 21.72 -19.99 11.64
N GLY A 211 22.02 -19.50 10.42
CA GLY A 211 21.75 -20.22 9.17
C GLY A 211 20.28 -20.55 8.92
N GLY A 212 19.34 -19.69 9.35
CA GLY A 212 17.90 -19.90 9.15
C GLY A 212 17.20 -20.78 10.19
N LEU A 213 17.91 -21.31 11.19
CA LEU A 213 17.31 -22.24 12.16
C LEU A 213 16.44 -21.51 13.18
N ASN A 214 15.24 -22.03 13.42
CA ASN A 214 14.42 -21.56 14.54
C ASN A 214 14.99 -22.13 15.87
N PRO A 215 15.44 -21.28 16.81
CA PRO A 215 16.08 -21.73 18.04
C PRO A 215 15.10 -22.36 19.04
N GLU A 216 13.79 -22.15 18.87
CA GLU A 216 12.79 -22.67 19.79
C GLU A 216 12.46 -24.16 19.50
N PRO A 217 12.37 -25.02 20.52
CA PRO A 217 11.91 -26.39 20.34
C PRO A 217 10.39 -26.43 20.15
N CYS A 218 9.90 -27.47 19.47
CA CYS A 218 8.47 -27.70 19.34
C CYS A 218 7.83 -27.91 20.73
N PRO A 219 6.76 -27.18 21.09
CA PRO A 219 6.11 -27.28 22.41
C PRO A 219 5.46 -28.65 22.70
N ILE A 220 5.31 -29.50 21.70
CA ILE A 220 4.62 -30.79 21.80
C ILE A 220 5.61 -31.94 21.94
N CYS A 221 6.56 -32.04 20.99
CA CYS A 221 7.54 -33.12 20.97
C CYS A 221 8.91 -32.74 21.54
N ALA A 222 9.11 -31.48 21.93
CA ALA A 222 10.36 -30.91 22.44
C ALA A 222 11.58 -31.05 21.50
N ARG A 223 11.37 -31.41 20.23
CA ARG A 223 12.44 -31.47 19.21
C ARG A 223 12.75 -30.08 18.66
N PRO A 224 14.01 -29.78 18.30
CA PRO A 224 14.35 -28.54 17.60
C PRO A 224 13.58 -28.46 16.28
N LEU A 225 13.05 -27.28 15.96
CA LEU A 225 12.21 -27.06 14.77
C LEU A 225 12.99 -27.12 13.45
N GLY A 226 14.30 -26.85 13.49
CA GLY A 226 15.15 -26.95 12.30
C GLY A 226 14.83 -25.87 11.27
N GLN A 227 14.78 -26.27 10.00
CA GLN A 227 14.58 -25.38 8.84
C GLN A 227 13.12 -25.28 8.36
N GLU A 228 12.23 -26.11 8.90
CA GLU A 228 10.82 -26.14 8.50
C GLU A 228 9.90 -26.22 9.71
N TRP A 229 8.98 -25.28 9.84
CA TRP A 229 8.03 -25.27 10.94
C TRP A 229 6.72 -24.58 10.58
N ALA A 230 5.69 -24.88 11.36
CA ALA A 230 4.38 -24.27 11.26
C ALA A 230 4.20 -23.21 12.35
N VAL A 231 3.57 -22.11 12.01
CA VAL A 231 3.27 -20.99 12.91
C VAL A 231 1.77 -20.75 12.94
N LEU A 232 1.21 -20.71 14.15
CA LEU A 232 -0.21 -20.38 14.36
C LEU A 232 -0.42 -18.87 14.41
N THR A 233 -1.68 -18.41 14.32
CA THR A 233 -2.02 -16.97 14.37
C THR A 233 -1.65 -16.28 15.69
N CYS A 234 -1.38 -17.05 16.73
CA CYS A 234 -0.83 -16.57 18.00
C CYS A 234 0.70 -16.42 18.02
N GLY A 235 1.41 -16.71 16.92
CA GLY A 235 2.86 -16.61 16.80
C GLY A 235 3.66 -17.82 17.31
N HIS A 236 3.02 -18.74 18.02
CA HIS A 236 3.66 -19.97 18.50
C HIS A 236 4.03 -20.93 17.35
N CYS A 237 5.24 -21.45 17.42
CA CYS A 237 5.84 -22.34 16.41
C CYS A 237 5.73 -23.82 16.82
N PHE A 238 5.57 -24.70 15.84
CA PHE A 238 5.42 -26.14 16.02
C PHE A 238 6.07 -26.89 14.86
N CYS A 239 6.51 -28.14 15.06
CA CYS A 239 7.01 -28.92 13.95
C CYS A 239 5.86 -29.38 13.05
N ASN A 240 6.15 -29.59 11.76
CA ASN A 240 5.15 -29.98 10.77
C ASN A 240 4.44 -31.30 11.12
N GLU A 241 5.17 -32.26 11.72
CA GLU A 241 4.60 -33.52 12.21
C GLU A 241 3.52 -33.29 13.29
N CYS A 242 3.83 -32.50 14.31
CA CYS A 242 2.90 -32.27 15.41
C CYS A 242 1.70 -31.44 14.99
N ILE A 243 1.87 -30.48 14.07
CA ILE A 243 0.73 -29.74 13.51
C ILE A 243 -0.15 -30.62 12.65
N ALA A 244 0.42 -31.49 11.82
CA ALA A 244 -0.37 -32.44 11.04
C ALA A 244 -1.25 -33.31 11.94
N ILE A 245 -0.70 -33.84 13.04
CA ILE A 245 -1.45 -34.63 14.04
C ILE A 245 -2.57 -33.79 14.69
N ILE A 246 -2.29 -32.54 15.08
CA ILE A 246 -3.32 -31.66 15.68
C ILE A 246 -4.44 -31.36 14.70
N VAL A 247 -4.10 -31.07 13.44
CA VAL A 247 -5.07 -30.78 12.37
C VAL A 247 -5.92 -32.02 12.05
N GLU A 248 -5.34 -33.22 12.05
CA GLU A 248 -6.09 -34.43 11.74
C GLU A 248 -6.99 -34.87 12.92
N GLN A 249 -6.45 -34.89 14.13
CA GLN A 249 -7.09 -35.55 15.27
C GLN A 249 -7.83 -34.59 16.23
N TYR A 250 -7.36 -33.34 16.34
CA TYR A 250 -7.82 -32.39 17.38
C TYR A 250 -8.51 -31.15 16.82
N SER A 251 -8.91 -31.19 15.55
CA SER A 251 -9.65 -30.10 14.93
C SER A 251 -11.01 -29.87 15.59
N VAL A 252 -11.27 -28.62 15.94
CA VAL A 252 -12.50 -28.13 16.57
C VAL A 252 -13.47 -27.58 15.51
N GLY A 253 -14.76 -27.87 15.69
CA GLY A 253 -15.84 -27.46 14.80
C GLY A 253 -17.04 -28.40 14.88
N SER A 254 -18.22 -27.95 14.44
CA SER A 254 -19.44 -28.77 14.42
C SER A 254 -19.61 -29.49 13.08
N GLY A 255 -19.91 -30.79 13.13
CA GLY A 255 -20.18 -31.63 11.95
C GLY A 255 -19.00 -31.79 11.00
N THR A 256 -19.26 -31.80 9.70
CA THR A 256 -18.29 -31.98 8.60
C THR A 256 -17.33 -30.78 8.40
N ARG A 257 -17.31 -29.80 9.31
CA ARG A 257 -16.51 -28.55 9.22
C ARG A 257 -15.52 -28.37 10.37
N ARG A 258 -14.77 -29.42 10.72
CA ARG A 258 -13.60 -29.31 11.61
C ARG A 258 -12.45 -28.60 10.86
N ARG A 259 -12.44 -27.26 10.91
CA ARG A 259 -11.53 -26.40 10.11
C ARG A 259 -10.63 -25.50 10.97
N ALA A 260 -10.57 -25.73 12.27
CA ALA A 260 -9.76 -24.94 13.18
C ALA A 260 -9.13 -25.82 14.26
N ILE A 261 -8.01 -25.36 14.81
CA ILE A 261 -7.29 -26.03 15.90
C ILE A 261 -7.07 -25.05 17.05
N LYS A 262 -6.89 -25.57 18.27
CA LYS A 262 -6.48 -24.75 19.43
C LYS A 262 -4.98 -24.87 19.64
N CYS A 263 -4.29 -23.75 19.80
CA CYS A 263 -2.87 -23.72 20.13
C CYS A 263 -2.58 -24.47 21.44
N ALA A 264 -1.57 -25.34 21.47
CA ALA A 264 -1.19 -26.09 22.67
C ALA A 264 -0.65 -25.21 23.81
N ILE A 265 -0.13 -24.01 23.50
CA ILE A 265 0.41 -23.08 24.50
C ILE A 265 -0.69 -22.15 25.02
N CYS A 266 -1.31 -21.36 24.14
CA CYS A 266 -2.23 -20.29 24.56
C CYS A 266 -3.72 -20.62 24.36
N ARG A 267 -4.05 -21.80 23.83
CA ARG A 267 -5.42 -22.26 23.51
C ARG A 267 -6.20 -21.39 22.53
N GLN A 268 -5.56 -20.40 21.91
CA GLN A 268 -6.15 -19.59 20.85
C GLN A 268 -6.54 -20.47 19.66
N THR A 269 -7.73 -20.24 19.13
CA THR A 269 -8.23 -20.96 17.96
C THR A 269 -7.65 -20.35 16.68
N THR A 270 -7.06 -21.19 15.84
CA THR A 270 -6.50 -20.84 14.53
C THR A 270 -7.20 -21.65 13.46
N SER A 271 -7.69 -20.99 12.40
CA SER A 271 -8.23 -21.68 11.23
C SER A 271 -7.13 -22.40 10.47
N HIS A 272 -7.41 -23.55 9.85
CA HIS A 272 -6.40 -24.30 9.07
C HIS A 272 -5.82 -23.45 7.94
N ALA A 273 -6.65 -22.60 7.34
CA ALA A 273 -6.25 -21.70 6.25
C ALA A 273 -5.32 -20.56 6.73
N GLU A 274 -5.24 -20.31 8.03
CA GLU A 274 -4.41 -19.26 8.63
C GLU A 274 -3.10 -19.82 9.23
N ILE A 275 -2.86 -21.12 9.13
CA ILE A 275 -1.59 -21.73 9.54
C ILE A 275 -0.53 -21.37 8.51
N SER A 276 0.56 -20.76 8.95
CA SER A 276 1.68 -20.38 8.09
C SER A 276 2.77 -21.45 8.20
N TYR A 277 3.30 -21.90 7.06
CA TYR A 277 4.42 -22.85 7.02
C TYR A 277 5.67 -22.12 6.54
N VAL A 278 6.73 -22.20 7.33
CA VAL A 278 8.02 -21.58 7.04
C VAL A 278 8.99 -22.65 6.54
N PHE A 279 9.71 -22.32 5.49
CA PHE A 279 10.77 -23.14 4.91
C PHE A 279 12.00 -22.24 4.73
N THR A 280 13.04 -22.44 5.53
CA THR A 280 14.31 -21.74 5.36
C THR A 280 15.22 -22.63 4.53
N THR A 281 15.21 -22.44 3.21
CA THR A 281 16.20 -23.10 2.36
C THR A 281 17.57 -22.53 2.71
N GLN A 282 18.47 -23.36 3.22
CA GLN A 282 19.88 -23.12 2.94
C GLN A 282 20.00 -23.12 1.42
N THR A 283 20.56 -22.04 0.88
CA THR A 283 20.97 -21.98 -0.51
C THR A 283 22.06 -23.02 -0.70
N ASP A 284 21.68 -24.28 -0.93
CA ASP A 284 22.53 -25.23 -1.63
C ASP A 284 22.69 -24.68 -3.05
N ASN A 285 23.65 -23.77 -3.16
CA ASN A 285 24.22 -23.23 -4.38
C ASN A 285 24.91 -24.37 -5.12
N GLN A 286 24.12 -25.26 -5.70
CA GLN A 286 24.55 -26.15 -6.76
C GLN A 286 23.58 -25.98 -7.94
N GLY A 287 23.75 -24.87 -8.68
CA GLY A 287 23.65 -24.96 -10.14
C GLY A 287 22.87 -23.96 -10.99
N THR A 288 22.37 -22.80 -10.53
CA THR A 288 21.86 -21.77 -11.49
C THR A 288 21.99 -20.31 -11.00
N ASP A 289 22.99 -19.60 -11.50
CA ASP A 289 23.49 -18.25 -11.11
C ASP A 289 22.61 -17.02 -11.46
N ILE A 290 21.29 -17.14 -11.62
CA ILE A 290 20.45 -15.98 -11.99
C ILE A 290 19.56 -15.56 -10.81
N PRO A 291 19.88 -14.43 -10.12
CA PRO A 291 19.07 -13.95 -9.01
C PRO A 291 17.72 -13.42 -9.51
N VAL A 292 16.65 -13.85 -8.84
CA VAL A 292 15.28 -13.34 -9.03
C VAL A 292 14.97 -12.41 -7.86
N LYS A 293 14.55 -11.18 -8.16
CA LYS A 293 14.12 -10.20 -7.15
C LYS A 293 12.70 -10.55 -6.71
N GLY A 294 12.42 -10.39 -5.42
CA GLY A 294 11.10 -10.59 -4.82
C GLY A 294 10.92 -11.94 -4.13
N SER A 295 9.96 -12.00 -3.20
CA SER A 295 9.59 -13.24 -2.48
C SER A 295 8.46 -13.95 -3.24
N HIS A 296 8.82 -14.83 -4.17
CA HIS A 296 7.88 -15.57 -5.01
C HIS A 296 7.84 -17.05 -4.63
N SER A 297 6.77 -17.76 -5.01
CA SER A 297 6.73 -19.22 -4.86
C SER A 297 7.79 -19.89 -5.72
N THR A 298 8.25 -21.08 -5.31
CA THR A 298 9.31 -21.84 -5.98
C THR A 298 9.06 -22.03 -7.49
N LYS A 299 7.80 -22.26 -7.88
CA LYS A 299 7.41 -22.42 -9.28
C LYS A 299 7.49 -21.11 -10.07
N VAL A 300 6.96 -20.02 -9.51
CA VAL A 300 7.00 -18.70 -10.15
C VAL A 300 8.44 -18.22 -10.29
N GLU A 301 9.26 -18.43 -9.25
CA GLU A 301 10.69 -18.11 -9.28
C GLU A 301 11.41 -18.90 -10.39
N ALA A 302 11.13 -20.20 -10.53
CA ALA A 302 11.69 -21.02 -11.62
C ALA A 302 11.26 -20.54 -13.01
N VAL A 303 9.99 -20.12 -13.18
CA VAL A 303 9.48 -19.55 -14.44
C VAL A 303 10.24 -18.26 -14.79
N VAL A 304 10.32 -17.30 -13.85
CA VAL A 304 11.02 -16.04 -14.07
C VAL A 304 12.51 -16.27 -14.33
N ARG A 305 13.15 -17.19 -13.59
CA ARG A 305 14.56 -17.55 -13.81
C ARG A 305 14.79 -18.12 -15.20
N THR A 306 13.88 -18.96 -15.69
CA THR A 306 13.95 -19.52 -17.04
C THR A 306 13.78 -18.43 -18.10
N LEU A 307 12.84 -17.50 -17.91
CA LEU A 307 12.64 -16.36 -18.81
C LEU A 307 13.87 -15.44 -18.84
N LYS A 308 14.49 -15.13 -17.70
CA LYS A 308 15.75 -14.39 -17.64
C LYS A 308 16.88 -15.13 -18.37
N LYS A 309 16.99 -16.45 -18.19
CA LYS A 309 18.00 -17.26 -18.88
C LYS A 309 17.83 -17.20 -20.39
N ILE A 310 16.58 -17.24 -20.87
CA ILE A 310 16.26 -17.12 -22.30
C ILE A 310 16.69 -15.74 -22.81
N GLN A 311 16.31 -14.65 -22.13
CA GLN A 311 16.70 -13.29 -22.53
C GLN A 311 18.22 -13.07 -22.53
N LEU A 312 18.95 -13.69 -21.60
CA LEU A 312 20.42 -13.64 -21.58
C LEU A 312 21.07 -14.42 -22.73
N THR A 313 20.46 -15.53 -23.13
CA THR A 313 20.99 -16.39 -24.21
C THR A 313 20.62 -15.86 -25.60
N ASP A 314 19.39 -15.36 -25.74
CA ASP A 314 18.85 -14.75 -26.96
C ASP A 314 17.98 -13.53 -26.56
N PRO A 315 18.53 -12.30 -26.61
CA PRO A 315 17.80 -11.08 -26.24
C PRO A 315 16.56 -10.80 -27.10
N GLY A 316 16.49 -11.37 -28.31
CA GLY A 316 15.36 -11.23 -29.22
C GLY A 316 14.35 -12.38 -29.15
N ALA A 317 14.54 -13.35 -28.25
CA ALA A 317 13.64 -14.48 -28.11
C ALA A 317 12.32 -14.06 -27.46
N LYS A 318 11.22 -14.29 -28.18
CA LYS A 318 9.87 -14.06 -27.66
C LYS A 318 9.30 -15.32 -27.03
N CYS A 319 8.68 -15.17 -25.87
CA CYS A 319 8.20 -16.24 -25.00
C CYS A 319 6.69 -16.15 -24.78
N LEU A 320 5.99 -17.27 -24.92
CA LEU A 320 4.60 -17.43 -24.50
C LEU A 320 4.54 -18.17 -23.16
N VAL A 321 3.82 -17.61 -22.19
CA VAL A 321 3.56 -18.25 -20.91
C VAL A 321 2.07 -18.59 -20.82
N PHE A 322 1.77 -19.89 -20.74
CA PHE A 322 0.41 -20.39 -20.64
C PHE A 322 0.08 -20.85 -19.22
N SER A 323 -1.13 -20.50 -18.80
CA SER A 323 -1.77 -20.99 -17.58
C SER A 323 -3.27 -21.16 -17.81
N THR A 324 -3.84 -22.18 -17.21
CA THR A 324 -5.28 -22.40 -17.07
C THR A 324 -5.90 -21.47 -16.03
N TRP A 325 -5.10 -20.97 -15.08
CA TRP A 325 -5.52 -20.10 -13.99
C TRP A 325 -5.10 -18.66 -14.24
N GLN A 326 -6.08 -17.76 -14.37
CA GLN A 326 -5.84 -16.33 -14.54
C GLN A 326 -5.01 -15.74 -13.39
N CYS A 327 -5.35 -16.10 -12.15
CA CYS A 327 -4.64 -15.60 -10.97
C CYS A 327 -3.14 -15.94 -10.97
N VAL A 328 -2.75 -17.08 -11.56
CA VAL A 328 -1.34 -17.47 -11.68
C VAL A 328 -0.60 -16.56 -12.66
N LEU A 329 -1.25 -16.16 -13.76
CA LEU A 329 -0.68 -15.17 -14.70
C LEU A 329 -0.50 -13.82 -14.01
N ASP A 330 -1.45 -13.39 -13.18
CA ASP A 330 -1.35 -12.12 -12.44
C ASP A 330 -0.18 -12.15 -11.42
N ILE A 331 0.05 -13.29 -10.76
CA ILE A 331 1.22 -13.48 -9.87
C ILE A 331 2.53 -13.44 -10.67
N ILE A 332 2.58 -14.07 -11.85
CA ILE A 332 3.76 -14.04 -12.72
C ILE A 332 3.99 -12.61 -13.25
N ALA A 333 2.94 -11.90 -13.65
CA ALA A 333 3.00 -10.51 -14.08
C ALA A 333 3.66 -9.61 -13.01
N LYS A 334 3.24 -9.78 -11.75
CA LYS A 334 3.87 -9.07 -10.63
C LYS A 334 5.35 -9.43 -10.47
N ALA A 335 5.69 -10.72 -10.57
CA ALA A 335 7.08 -11.17 -10.50
C ALA A 335 7.96 -10.64 -11.65
N LEU A 336 7.42 -10.55 -12.87
CA LEU A 336 8.11 -9.95 -14.02
C LEU A 336 8.34 -8.45 -13.83
N PHE A 337 7.33 -7.74 -13.31
CA PHE A 337 7.43 -6.33 -12.97
C PHE A 337 8.54 -6.07 -11.93
N ASP A 338 8.57 -6.84 -10.84
CA ASP A 338 9.58 -6.71 -9.78
C ASP A 338 11.02 -7.02 -10.28
N ASN A 339 11.12 -7.73 -11.40
CA ASN A 339 12.36 -8.10 -12.06
C ASN A 339 12.72 -7.23 -13.27
N ASN A 340 11.99 -6.12 -13.51
CA ASN A 340 12.18 -5.20 -14.64
C ASN A 340 12.14 -5.89 -16.01
N MET A 341 11.22 -6.84 -16.18
CA MET A 341 11.02 -7.55 -17.45
C MET A 341 9.76 -7.02 -18.14
N GLU A 342 9.92 -6.54 -19.37
CA GLU A 342 8.83 -6.06 -20.22
C GLU A 342 7.95 -7.24 -20.67
N PHE A 343 6.63 -7.13 -20.45
CA PHE A 343 5.67 -8.16 -20.81
C PHE A 343 4.34 -7.55 -21.25
N SER A 344 3.59 -8.33 -22.03
CA SER A 344 2.20 -8.08 -22.39
C SER A 344 1.33 -9.19 -21.80
N GLN A 345 0.11 -8.86 -21.39
CA GLN A 345 -0.81 -9.81 -20.79
C GLN A 345 -2.18 -9.69 -21.45
N ILE A 346 -2.76 -10.83 -21.82
CA ILE A 346 -4.10 -10.87 -22.42
C ILE A 346 -5.13 -11.20 -21.33
N ASN A 347 -5.84 -10.16 -20.85
CA ASN A 347 -6.88 -10.26 -19.85
C ASN A 347 -8.25 -9.91 -20.47
N GLY A 348 -8.96 -10.93 -20.94
CA GLY A 348 -10.28 -10.77 -21.55
C GLY A 348 -10.23 -10.18 -22.97
N ILE A 349 -11.35 -9.59 -23.40
CA ILE A 349 -11.57 -9.14 -24.79
C ILE A 349 -11.08 -7.70 -24.99
N HIS A 350 -11.14 -6.88 -23.95
CA HIS A 350 -10.67 -5.49 -24.01
C HIS A 350 -9.15 -5.45 -24.11
N LYS A 351 -8.62 -4.67 -25.08
CA LYS A 351 -7.19 -4.57 -25.44
C LYS A 351 -6.53 -5.84 -25.96
N PHE A 352 -7.30 -6.89 -26.27
CA PHE A 352 -6.78 -8.14 -26.82
C PHE A 352 -5.88 -7.93 -28.05
N GLN A 353 -6.37 -7.15 -29.01
CA GLN A 353 -5.69 -6.93 -30.29
C GLN A 353 -4.52 -5.96 -30.15
N GLU A 354 -4.64 -4.95 -29.28
CA GLU A 354 -3.56 -4.02 -28.94
C GLU A 354 -2.38 -4.77 -28.32
N ASN A 355 -2.63 -5.55 -27.26
CA ASN A 355 -1.60 -6.31 -26.54
C ASN A 355 -0.93 -7.38 -27.42
N LEU A 356 -1.68 -7.99 -28.34
CA LEU A 356 -1.14 -8.94 -29.31
C LEU A 356 -0.29 -8.24 -30.38
N CYS A 357 -0.73 -7.08 -30.89
CA CYS A 357 0.06 -6.28 -31.82
C CYS A 357 1.36 -5.79 -31.18
N SER A 358 1.30 -5.26 -29.96
CA SER A 358 2.49 -4.85 -29.20
C SER A 358 3.48 -6.00 -29.03
N PHE A 359 3.00 -7.20 -28.65
CA PHE A 359 3.88 -8.37 -28.59
C PHE A 359 4.47 -8.79 -29.94
N LYS A 360 3.80 -8.55 -31.07
CA LYS A 360 4.33 -8.90 -32.40
C LYS A 360 5.36 -7.90 -32.89
N TYR A 361 5.02 -6.62 -32.85
CA TYR A 361 5.76 -5.55 -33.52
C TYR A 361 6.76 -4.82 -32.63
N GLU A 362 6.57 -4.81 -31.32
CA GLU A 362 7.53 -4.16 -30.42
C GLU A 362 8.64 -5.13 -30.02
N GLU A 363 9.88 -4.69 -30.14
CA GLU A 363 11.07 -5.49 -29.78
C GLU A 363 11.33 -5.52 -28.27
N LYS A 364 10.80 -4.54 -27.52
CA LYS A 364 10.96 -4.48 -26.06
C LYS A 364 10.11 -5.55 -25.35
N ILE A 365 8.95 -5.89 -25.91
CA ILE A 365 8.01 -6.83 -25.31
C ILE A 365 8.34 -8.25 -25.76
N ASN A 366 9.07 -8.95 -24.90
CA ASN A 366 9.54 -10.32 -25.18
C ASN A 366 8.67 -11.41 -24.55
N ILE A 367 7.72 -11.06 -23.68
CA ILE A 367 6.93 -12.03 -22.93
C ILE A 367 5.44 -11.74 -23.14
N LEU A 368 4.67 -12.77 -23.49
CA LEU A 368 3.21 -12.72 -23.54
C LEU A 368 2.60 -13.72 -22.56
N LEU A 369 1.85 -13.20 -21.61
CA LEU A 369 1.06 -13.98 -20.66
C LEU A 369 -0.34 -14.24 -21.25
N LEU A 370 -0.67 -15.51 -21.48
CA LEU A 370 -1.87 -15.90 -22.21
C LEU A 370 -2.64 -17.03 -21.50
N PRO A 371 -3.93 -16.82 -21.16
CA PRO A 371 -4.77 -17.89 -20.64
C PRO A 371 -4.92 -19.03 -21.66
N LEU A 372 -4.84 -20.28 -21.20
CA LEU A 372 -4.94 -21.45 -22.06
C LEU A 372 -6.31 -21.54 -22.76
N HIS A 373 -7.40 -21.09 -22.13
CA HIS A 373 -8.74 -21.10 -22.74
C HIS A 373 -8.88 -20.10 -23.90
N THR A 374 -8.15 -18.98 -23.87
CA THR A 374 -8.07 -18.01 -24.98
C THR A 374 -7.33 -18.63 -26.19
N GLY A 375 -6.82 -19.85 -25.97
CA GLY A 375 -6.37 -20.93 -26.85
C GLY A 375 -7.31 -21.37 -27.99
N SER A 376 -8.63 -21.20 -27.86
CA SER A 376 -9.57 -21.73 -28.84
C SER A 376 -9.74 -20.91 -30.12
N ASN A 377 -9.34 -19.63 -30.12
CA ASN A 377 -9.69 -18.68 -31.19
C ASN A 377 -8.74 -18.68 -32.42
N GLY A 378 -7.86 -19.67 -32.56
CA GLY A 378 -7.02 -19.80 -33.76
C GLY A 378 -5.92 -18.75 -33.97
N LEU A 379 -5.32 -18.23 -32.88
CA LEU A 379 -4.25 -17.22 -32.98
C LEU A 379 -3.00 -17.74 -33.67
N ASN A 380 -2.39 -16.90 -34.52
CA ASN A 380 -1.11 -17.19 -35.18
C ASN A 380 0.01 -16.36 -34.54
N ILE A 381 0.87 -17.00 -33.75
CA ILE A 381 1.92 -16.32 -32.96
C ILE A 381 3.28 -16.95 -33.27
N ILE A 382 3.67 -16.87 -34.54
CA ILE A 382 4.97 -17.37 -35.05
C ILE A 382 6.16 -16.54 -34.58
N GLU A 383 5.92 -15.38 -33.99
CA GLU A 383 6.99 -14.51 -33.47
C GLU A 383 7.64 -15.11 -32.21
N ALA A 384 6.92 -15.96 -31.48
CA ALA A 384 7.44 -16.66 -30.31
C ALA A 384 8.30 -17.87 -30.68
N THR A 385 9.33 -18.16 -29.91
CA THR A 385 10.18 -19.35 -30.06
C THR A 385 10.13 -20.25 -28.83
N HIS A 386 9.74 -19.71 -27.67
CA HIS A 386 9.61 -20.45 -26.43
C HIS A 386 8.17 -20.50 -25.94
N VAL A 387 7.73 -21.68 -25.53
CA VAL A 387 6.43 -21.93 -24.91
C VAL A 387 6.67 -22.46 -23.50
N LEU A 388 6.14 -21.77 -22.50
CA LEU A 388 6.23 -22.15 -21.08
C LEU A 388 4.84 -22.57 -20.62
N LEU A 389 4.72 -23.81 -20.15
CA LEU A 389 3.51 -24.36 -19.56
C LEU A 389 3.69 -24.37 -18.04
N VAL A 390 2.95 -23.47 -17.35
CA VAL A 390 3.12 -23.25 -15.92
C VAL A 390 2.60 -24.42 -15.10
N GLU A 391 1.65 -25.22 -15.60
CA GLU A 391 1.16 -26.43 -14.94
C GLU A 391 0.84 -27.54 -15.96
N PRO A 392 0.74 -28.81 -15.53
CA PRO A 392 0.38 -29.91 -16.43
C PRO A 392 -1.05 -29.72 -16.96
N ILE A 393 -1.19 -29.79 -18.29
CA ILE A 393 -2.48 -29.68 -18.97
C ILE A 393 -3.11 -31.07 -19.04
N LEU A 394 -4.27 -31.24 -18.41
CA LEU A 394 -4.99 -32.52 -18.34
C LEU A 394 -5.42 -33.08 -19.71
N ASN A 395 -5.70 -32.20 -20.67
CA ASN A 395 -6.09 -32.59 -22.02
C ASN A 395 -4.92 -32.38 -23.00
N PRO A 396 -4.27 -33.47 -23.48
CA PRO A 396 -3.17 -33.36 -24.44
C PRO A 396 -3.53 -32.57 -25.70
N ALA A 397 -4.80 -32.61 -26.14
CA ALA A 397 -5.25 -31.87 -27.31
C ALA A 397 -5.16 -30.35 -27.11
N HIS A 398 -5.44 -29.84 -25.90
CA HIS A 398 -5.35 -28.41 -25.59
C HIS A 398 -3.88 -27.96 -25.54
N GLU A 399 -3.00 -28.82 -25.04
CA GLU A 399 -1.56 -28.57 -25.03
C GLU A 399 -0.98 -28.51 -26.46
N LEU A 400 -1.28 -29.52 -27.28
CA LEU A 400 -0.86 -29.55 -28.68
C LEU A 400 -1.41 -28.36 -29.46
N GLN A 401 -2.66 -27.96 -29.19
CA GLN A 401 -3.25 -26.76 -29.78
C GLN A 401 -2.50 -25.49 -29.37
N ALA A 402 -2.13 -25.35 -28.09
CA ALA A 402 -1.35 -24.21 -27.61
C ALA A 402 0.05 -24.15 -28.24
N ILE A 403 0.74 -25.29 -28.35
CA ILE A 403 2.04 -25.40 -29.02
C ILE A 403 1.92 -25.11 -30.53
N GLY A 404 0.85 -25.60 -31.17
CA GLY A 404 0.58 -25.40 -32.60
C GLY A 404 0.29 -23.95 -33.01
N ARG A 405 0.10 -23.03 -32.05
CA ARG A 405 0.02 -21.58 -32.30
C ARG A 405 1.37 -20.96 -32.62
N VAL A 406 2.44 -21.59 -32.14
CA VAL A 406 3.82 -21.15 -32.29
C VAL A 406 4.52 -22.00 -33.35
N HIS A 407 4.43 -23.32 -33.19
CA HIS A 407 4.95 -24.29 -34.13
C HIS A 407 3.99 -24.44 -35.31
N ARG A 408 4.02 -23.46 -36.23
CA ARG A 408 3.16 -23.38 -37.41
C ARG A 408 3.98 -23.11 -38.68
N ILE A 409 3.38 -23.42 -39.83
CA ILE A 409 3.93 -23.08 -41.16
C ILE A 409 4.22 -21.58 -41.20
N GLY A 410 5.50 -21.21 -41.39
CA GLY A 410 6.00 -19.84 -41.35
C GLY A 410 7.03 -19.57 -40.25
N GLN A 411 7.14 -20.45 -39.25
CA GLN A 411 8.21 -20.40 -38.25
C GLN A 411 9.52 -20.94 -38.85
N THR A 412 10.59 -20.14 -38.80
CA THR A 412 11.93 -20.52 -39.28
C THR A 412 12.89 -20.88 -38.15
N LYS A 413 12.57 -20.49 -36.90
CA LYS A 413 13.39 -20.75 -35.71
C LYS A 413 12.90 -22.01 -34.96
N PRO A 414 13.80 -22.75 -34.27
CA PRO A 414 13.39 -23.89 -33.45
C PRO A 414 12.45 -23.45 -32.32
N THR A 415 11.39 -24.23 -32.10
CA THR A 415 10.42 -24.00 -31.02
C THR A 415 10.76 -24.86 -29.81
N TYR A 416 10.87 -24.26 -28.62
CA TYR A 416 11.17 -24.96 -27.37
C TYR A 416 9.96 -24.94 -26.44
N VAL A 417 9.64 -26.09 -25.85
CA VAL A 417 8.52 -26.22 -24.89
C VAL A 417 9.07 -26.57 -23.51
N HIS A 418 8.85 -25.67 -22.55
CA HIS A 418 9.24 -25.81 -21.15
C HIS A 418 8.02 -26.20 -20.32
N ARG A 419 8.12 -27.29 -19.55
CA ARG A 419 7.04 -27.78 -18.68
C ARG A 419 7.48 -27.68 -17.22
N PHE A 420 6.75 -26.91 -16.42
CA PHE A 420 7.05 -26.74 -15.00
C PHE A 420 6.26 -27.74 -14.16
N LEU A 421 6.99 -28.59 -13.43
CA LEU A 421 6.45 -29.65 -12.59
C LEU A 421 7.12 -29.61 -11.22
N ILE A 422 6.33 -29.70 -10.15
CA ILE A 422 6.87 -29.82 -8.78
C ILE A 422 7.03 -31.30 -8.41
N LYS A 423 8.25 -31.70 -8.03
CA LYS A 423 8.59 -33.08 -7.61
C LYS A 423 7.81 -33.50 -6.36
N SER A 424 7.49 -34.79 -6.25
CA SER A 424 6.77 -35.39 -5.12
C SER A 424 5.39 -34.77 -4.85
N THR A 425 4.76 -34.19 -5.87
CA THR A 425 3.41 -33.63 -5.77
C THR A 425 2.43 -34.32 -6.72
N ILE A 426 1.16 -33.89 -6.66
CA ILE A 426 0.13 -34.33 -7.59
C ILE A 426 0.48 -34.04 -9.06
N GLU A 427 1.25 -32.98 -9.35
CA GLU A 427 1.63 -32.61 -10.71
C GLU A 427 2.50 -33.69 -11.39
N GLU A 428 3.45 -34.27 -10.64
CA GLU A 428 4.30 -35.35 -11.13
C GLU A 428 3.48 -36.62 -11.42
N ARG A 429 2.53 -36.95 -10.55
CA ARG A 429 1.60 -38.08 -10.74
C ARG A 429 0.71 -37.87 -11.96
N MET A 430 0.15 -36.69 -12.13
CA MET A 430 -0.67 -36.33 -13.30
C MET A 430 0.12 -36.46 -14.59
N GLN A 431 1.35 -35.95 -14.64
CA GLN A 431 2.19 -36.08 -15.84
C GLN A 431 2.53 -37.54 -16.15
N ALA A 432 2.81 -38.37 -15.14
CA ALA A 432 3.07 -39.79 -15.33
C ALA A 432 1.85 -40.54 -15.91
N MET A 433 0.64 -40.19 -15.44
CA MET A 433 -0.61 -40.74 -15.99
C MET A 433 -0.81 -40.34 -17.46
N LEU A 434 -0.60 -39.07 -17.80
CA LEU A 434 -0.72 -38.58 -19.18
C LEU A 434 0.24 -39.28 -20.14
N LYS A 435 1.51 -39.44 -19.74
CA LYS A 435 2.52 -40.18 -20.53
C LYS A 435 2.16 -41.65 -20.73
N THR A 436 1.46 -42.26 -19.77
CA THR A 436 1.00 -43.65 -19.87
C THR A 436 -0.19 -43.76 -20.82
N ALA A 437 -1.13 -42.81 -20.74
CA ALA A 437 -2.28 -42.72 -21.63
C ALA A 437 -1.86 -42.55 -23.10
N GLU A 438 -0.88 -41.69 -23.39
CA GLU A 438 -0.35 -41.50 -24.75
C GLU A 438 0.20 -42.80 -25.36
N LYS A 439 0.87 -43.64 -24.56
CA LYS A 439 1.40 -44.95 -25.03
C LYS A 439 0.31 -45.97 -25.35
N SER A 440 -0.87 -45.87 -24.74
CA SER A 440 -2.01 -46.74 -25.04
C SER A 440 -2.79 -46.32 -26.30
N PHE A 441 -2.66 -45.08 -26.76
CA PHE A 441 -3.33 -44.58 -27.98
C PHE A 441 -2.52 -44.82 -29.27
N ILE A 442 -1.27 -45.30 -29.18
CA ILE A 442 -0.40 -45.63 -30.33
C ILE A 442 -0.29 -47.16 -30.50
N LYS A 443 -1.35 -47.90 -30.17
CA LYS A 443 -1.45 -49.35 -30.44
C LYS A 443 -2.60 -49.68 -31.36
#